data_AF-A0A967HTH7-F1
#
_entry.id   AF-A0A967HTH7-F1
#
_cell.length_a   1.000
_cell.length_b   1.000
_cell.length_c   1.000
_cell.angle_alpha   90.00
_cell.angle_beta   90.00
_cell.angle_gamma   90.00
#
_symmetry.space_group_name_H-M   'P 1'
#
loop_
_entity.id
_entity.type
_entity.pdbx_description
1 polymer ?
#
loop_
_entity_poly.entity_id
_entity_poly.type
_entity_poly.pdbx_seq_one_letter_code
_entity_poly.pdbx_strand_id
1 'polypeptide(L)' 'SPHLASRQEVGRVLRATGVPTLELRASIILGSGSASFEIVRALVEKLPVMVTPRWVDTAAQPIAIEDVIAYLVE' A
#
# COMPACT_ATOMS: atom_id res chain seq x y z
N SER A 1 0.77 7.13 11.13
CA SER A 1 0.02 8.28 10.59
C SER A 1 -1.48 8.06 10.84
N PRO A 2 -2.32 9.10 10.83
CA PRO A 2 -3.78 8.95 10.92
C PRO A 2 -4.34 7.97 9.88
N HIS A 3 -3.77 7.96 8.66
CA HIS A 3 -4.15 7.03 7.59
C HIS A 3 -3.95 5.56 8.00
N LEU A 4 -2.78 5.18 8.54
CA LEU A 4 -2.52 3.80 8.94
C LEU A 4 -3.38 3.37 10.14
N ALA A 5 -3.59 4.27 11.11
CA ALA A 5 -4.46 4.01 12.26
C ALA A 5 -5.91 3.75 11.82
N SER A 6 -6.42 4.52 10.86
CA SER A 6 -7.74 4.31 10.27
C SER A 6 -7.88 2.93 9.61
N ARG A 7 -6.85 2.46 8.87
CA ARG A 7 -6.86 1.12 8.27
C ARG A 7 -6.89 0.00 9.32
N GLN A 8 -6.11 0.14 10.39
CA GLN A 8 -6.10 -0.81 11.50
C GLN A 8 -7.45 -0.86 12.21
N GLU A 9 -8.09 0.29 12.38
CA GLU A 9 -9.42 0.41 12.97
C GLU A 9 -10.49 -0.29 12.12
N VAL A 10 -10.46 -0.10 10.79
CA VAL A 10 -11.35 -0.83 9.87
C VAL A 10 -11.17 -2.34 10.03
N GLY A 11 -9.93 -2.83 10.07
CA GLY A 11 -9.66 -4.26 10.28
C GLY A 11 -10.20 -4.76 11.63
N ARG A 12 -10.10 -3.95 12.69
CA ARG A 12 -10.65 -4.26 14.01
C ARG A 12 -12.18 -4.38 13.98
N VAL A 13 -12.85 -3.42 13.35
CA VAL A 13 -14.31 -3.42 13.20
C VAL A 13 -14.78 -4.61 12.35
N LEU A 14 -14.10 -4.91 11.24
CA LEU A 14 -14.44 -6.04 10.38
C LEU A 14 -14.40 -7.38 11.15
N ARG A 15 -13.31 -7.62 11.90
CA ARG A 15 -13.15 -8.82 12.73
C ARG A 15 -14.19 -8.94 13.84
N ALA A 16 -14.72 -7.82 14.34
CA ALA A 16 -15.72 -7.82 15.41
C ALA A 16 -17.12 -8.28 14.95
N THR A 17 -17.35 -8.45 13.65
CA THR A 17 -18.66 -8.86 13.10
C THR A 17 -19.01 -10.33 13.32
N GLY A 18 -18.04 -11.17 13.70
CA GLY A 18 -18.23 -12.62 13.85
C GLY A 18 -18.10 -13.42 12.54
N VAL A 19 -17.92 -12.76 11.40
CA VAL A 19 -17.60 -13.41 10.12
C VAL A 19 -16.11 -13.77 10.09
N PRO A 20 -15.72 -15.01 9.69
CA PRO A 20 -14.32 -15.35 9.46
C PRO A 20 -13.65 -14.33 8.54
N THR A 21 -12.62 -13.66 9.05
CA THR A 21 -11.98 -12.53 8.39
C THR A 21 -10.48 -12.75 8.30
N LEU A 22 -9.94 -12.65 7.08
CA LEU A 22 -8.51 -12.57 6.80
C LEU A 22 -8.17 -11.14 6.37
N GLU A 23 -7.11 -10.56 6.92
CA GLU A 23 -6.61 -9.22 6.56
C GLU A 23 -5.16 -9.33 6.10
N LEU A 24 -4.91 -9.23 4.78
CA LEU A 24 -3.54 -9.14 4.25
C LEU A 24 -3.03 -7.70 4.36
N ARG A 25 -2.00 -7.50 5.18
CA ARG A 25 -1.36 -6.19 5.39
C ARG A 25 -0.12 -6.04 4.51
N ALA A 26 -0.35 -5.71 3.25
CA ALA A 26 0.71 -5.41 2.29
C ALA A 26 1.22 -3.96 2.39
N SER A 27 2.46 -3.74 1.95
CA SER A 27 2.98 -2.40 1.65
C SER A 27 2.41 -1.87 0.33
N ILE A 28 3.14 -0.95 -0.33
CA ILE A 28 2.81 -0.50 -1.68
C ILE A 28 2.82 -1.70 -2.63
N ILE A 29 1.69 -1.91 -3.32
CA ILE A 29 1.55 -2.96 -4.33
C ILE A 29 2.06 -2.41 -5.66
N LEU A 30 2.94 -3.16 -6.33
CA LEU A 30 3.50 -2.82 -7.64
C LEU A 30 2.95 -3.75 -8.71
N GLY A 31 2.63 -3.22 -9.88
CA GLY A 31 2.08 -3.98 -10.99
C GLY A 31 1.03 -3.22 -11.77
N SER A 32 0.35 -3.91 -12.69
CA SER A 32 -0.66 -3.31 -13.56
C SER A 32 -1.76 -2.61 -12.74
N GLY A 33 -2.00 -1.33 -13.01
CA GLY A 33 -3.02 -0.54 -12.33
C GLY A 33 -2.65 -0.03 -10.93
N SER A 34 -1.38 -0.13 -10.52
CA SER A 34 -0.93 0.41 -9.23
C SER A 34 -0.99 1.95 -9.20
N ALA A 35 -2.00 2.49 -8.54
CA ALA A 35 -2.15 3.94 -8.37
C ALA A 35 -0.93 4.58 -7.68
N SER A 36 -0.33 3.89 -6.70
CA SER A 36 0.86 4.38 -6.00
C SER A 36 2.08 4.45 -6.92
N PHE A 37 2.29 3.44 -7.76
CA PHE A 37 3.36 3.48 -8.76
C PHE A 37 3.13 4.58 -9.80
N GLU A 38 1.89 4.74 -10.27
CA GLU A 38 1.53 5.79 -11.22
C GLU A 38 1.78 7.19 -10.67
N ILE A 39 1.52 7.41 -9.37
CA ILE A 39 1.85 8.68 -8.71
C ILE A 39 3.36 8.92 -8.72
N VAL A 40 4.17 7.92 -8.34
CA VAL A 40 5.64 8.06 -8.32
C VAL A 40 6.17 8.30 -9.73
N ARG A 41 5.71 7.53 -10.73
CA ARG A 41 6.07 7.69 -12.14
C ARG A 41 5.74 9.10 -12.64
N ALA A 42 4.52 9.58 -12.36
CA ALA A 42 4.09 10.91 -12.76
C ALA A 42 4.93 12.03 -12.12
N LEU A 43 5.39 11.87 -10.87
CA LEU A 43 6.28 12.83 -10.22
C LEU A 43 7.64 12.86 -10.91
N VAL A 44 8.24 11.69 -11.15
CA VAL A 44 9.57 11.59 -11.79
C VAL A 44 9.55 12.11 -13.24
N GLU A 45 8.49 11.83 -13.99
CA GLU A 45 8.36 12.29 -15.39
C GLU A 45 8.15 13.80 -15.51
N LYS A 46 7.45 14.41 -14.53
CA LYS A 46 7.08 15.84 -14.60
C LYS A 46 8.03 16.76 -13.86
N LEU A 47 8.77 16.24 -12.88
CA LEU A 47 9.65 17.02 -12.01
C LEU A 47 11.09 16.50 -12.12
N PRO A 48 11.88 16.98 -13.11
CA PRO A 48 13.28 16.57 -13.27
C PRO A 48 14.17 16.95 -12.08
N VAL A 49 13.73 17.92 -11.26
CA VAL A 49 14.33 18.27 -9.97
C VAL A 49 13.20 18.43 -8.95
N MET A 50 13.32 17.78 -7.79
CA MET A 50 12.30 17.79 -6.75
C MET A 50 12.94 17.95 -5.37
N VAL A 51 12.46 18.92 -4.59
CA VAL A 51 12.77 18.99 -3.15
C VAL A 51 11.91 17.95 -2.45
N THR A 52 12.54 16.91 -1.94
CA THR A 52 11.84 15.82 -1.27
C THR A 52 11.69 16.09 0.22
N PRO A 53 10.51 15.82 0.79
CA PRO A 53 10.35 15.79 2.24
C PRO A 53 11.09 14.59 2.85
N ARG A 54 11.47 14.71 4.13
CA ARG A 54 12.28 13.70 4.87
C ARG A 54 11.72 12.27 4.87
N TRP A 55 10.42 12.10 4.62
CA TRP A 55 9.81 10.78 4.62
C TRP A 55 10.22 9.93 3.41
N VAL A 56 10.77 10.52 2.34
CA VAL A 56 11.28 9.79 1.17
C VAL A 56 12.43 8.84 1.54
N ASP A 57 13.18 9.15 2.61
CA ASP A 57 14.27 8.30 3.11
C ASP A 57 13.76 7.08 3.90
N THR A 58 12.46 6.99 4.15
CA THR A 58 11.87 5.84 4.86
C THR A 58 11.87 4.62 3.94
N ALA A 59 12.58 3.57 4.36
CA ALA A 59 12.55 2.29 3.64
C ALA A 59 11.13 1.69 3.62
N ALA A 60 10.74 1.18 2.46
CA ALA A 60 9.51 0.43 2.26
C ALA A 60 9.84 -0.96 1.69
N GLN A 61 8.90 -1.90 1.83
CA GLN A 61 9.00 -3.25 1.28
C GLN A 61 7.81 -3.50 0.33
N PRO A 62 7.85 -2.99 -0.90
CA PRO A 62 6.78 -3.19 -1.88
C PRO A 62 6.59 -4.68 -2.20
N ILE A 63 5.41 -5.03 -2.69
CA ILE A 63 5.05 -6.40 -3.10
C ILE A 63 4.44 -6.38 -4.50
N ALA A 64 4.71 -7.40 -5.32
CA ALA A 64 4.11 -7.52 -6.65
C ALA A 64 2.61 -7.85 -6.55
N ILE A 65 1.80 -7.40 -7.51
CA ILE A 65 0.38 -7.70 -7.55
C ILE A 65 0.12 -9.21 -7.69
N GLU A 66 1.00 -9.90 -8.43
CA GLU A 66 0.95 -11.35 -8.60
C GLU A 66 1.12 -12.08 -7.26
N ASP A 67 2.08 -11.66 -6.43
CA ASP A 67 2.32 -12.24 -5.11
C ASP A 67 1.14 -11.97 -4.14
N VAL A 68 0.54 -10.79 -4.21
CA VAL A 68 -0.65 -10.45 -3.43
C VAL A 68 -1.82 -11.37 -3.78
N ILE A 69 -2.04 -11.61 -5.08
CA ILE A 69 -3.10 -12.50 -5.54
C ILE A 69 -2.82 -13.94 -5.10
N ALA A 70 -1.57 -14.41 -5.27
CA ALA A 70 -1.17 -15.74 -4.82
C ALA A 70 -1.48 -15.93 -3.32
N TYR A 71 -1.05 -15.00 -2.45
CA TYR A 71 -1.32 -15.09 -1.01
C TYR A 71 -2.80 -14.98 -0.59
N LEU A 72 -3.68 -14.48 -1.45
CA LEU A 72 -5.10 -14.35 -1.16
C LEU A 72 -5.93 -15.53 -1.68
N VAL A 73 -5.44 -16.24 -2.69
CA VAL A 73 -6.17 -17.29 -3.39
C VAL A 73 -5.63 -18.68 -3.06
N GLU A 74 -4.33 -18.79 -2.79
CA GLU A 74 -3.63 -20.02 -2.43
C GLU A 74 -3.47 -20.16 -0.91
#